data_AF-A0A0B7HE97-F1
#
_entry.id   AF-A0A0B7HE97-F1
#
_cell.length_a   1.000
_cell.length_b   1.000
_cell.length_c   1.000
_cell.angle_alpha   90.00
_cell.angle_beta   90.00
_cell.angle_gamma   90.00
#
_symmetry.space_group_name_H-M   'P 1'
#
loop_
_entity.id
_entity.type
_entity.pdbx_description
1 polymer ?
#
loop_
_entity_poly.entity_id
_entity_poly.type
_entity_poly.pdbx_seq_one_letter_code
_entity_poly.pdbx_strand_id
1 'polypeptide(L)'
;MTMTETTRFRASPNWLKIENTRFWGSPNWLKLENTRFGVSPNWLKVENARFGVLPNWLKVENARFGVSPNWSKVENTRIGASPK
;
A
#
# COMPACT_ATOMS: atom_id res chain seq x y z
N MET A 1 12.63 -8.65 -1.42
CA MET A 1 13.38 -7.71 -0.56
C MET A 1 12.47 -7.23 0.56
N THR A 2 12.96 -7.21 1.81
CA THR A 2 12.21 -6.77 2.99
C THR A 2 12.87 -5.52 3.56
N MET A 3 12.09 -4.47 3.84
CA MET A 3 12.59 -3.19 4.36
C MET A 3 11.95 -2.86 5.71
N THR A 4 12.80 -2.56 6.70
CA THR A 4 12.43 -2.30 8.10
C THR A 4 12.89 -0.93 8.61
N GLU A 5 13.65 -0.18 7.82
CA GLU A 5 14.02 1.22 8.09
C GLU A 5 13.57 2.16 6.96
N THR A 6 13.38 3.45 7.30
CA THR A 6 12.89 4.46 6.36
C THR A 6 13.89 4.65 5.23
N THR A 7 13.60 4.08 4.07
CA THR A 7 14.51 4.07 2.92
C THR A 7 13.82 4.63 1.68
N ARG A 8 14.45 5.64 1.06
CA ARG A 8 14.01 6.18 -0.22
C ARG A 8 14.64 5.35 -1.33
N PHE A 9 13.90 4.40 -1.86
CA PHE A 9 14.39 3.49 -2.90
C PHE A 9 14.01 4.02 -4.29
N ARG A 10 15.00 4.15 -5.19
CA ARG A 10 14.80 4.67 -6.56
C ARG A 10 14.86 3.55 -7.62
N ALA A 11 14.46 2.35 -7.24
CA ALA A 11 14.34 1.22 -8.15
C ALA A 11 12.95 0.61 -8.05
N SER A 12 12.53 -0.06 -9.13
CA SER A 12 11.20 -0.66 -9.29
C SER A 12 11.30 -2.19 -9.23
N PRO A 13 11.56 -2.78 -8.04
CA PRO A 13 11.63 -4.23 -7.92
C PRO A 13 10.26 -4.86 -8.21
N ASN A 14 10.27 -6.08 -8.73
CA ASN A 14 9.03 -6.80 -9.01
C ASN A 14 8.23 -7.11 -7.73
N TRP A 15 8.90 -7.35 -6.61
CA TRP A 15 8.28 -7.68 -5.33
C TRP A 15 8.98 -6.99 -4.16
N LEU A 16 8.20 -6.38 -3.27
CA LEU A 16 8.73 -5.75 -2.06
C LEU A 16 7.82 -5.96 -0.84
N LYS A 17 8.43 -6.27 0.31
CA LYS A 17 7.77 -6.32 1.62
C LYS A 17 8.30 -5.18 2.48
N ILE A 18 7.41 -4.43 3.14
CA ILE A 18 7.77 -3.28 3.95
C ILE A 18 7.03 -3.36 5.27
N GLU A 19 7.75 -3.13 6.36
CA GLU A 19 7.21 -3.18 7.71
C GLU A 19 7.66 -1.92 8.46
N ASN A 20 6.79 -1.35 9.30
CA ASN A 20 7.10 -0.28 10.26
C ASN A 20 7.83 0.97 9.72
N THR A 21 7.69 1.31 8.43
CA THR A 21 8.43 2.42 7.81
C THR A 21 7.61 3.29 6.87
N ARG A 22 8.24 4.33 6.33
CA ARG A 22 7.76 5.06 5.15
C ARG A 22 8.51 4.60 3.91
N PHE A 23 7.76 4.37 2.84
CA PHE A 23 8.31 3.95 1.55
C PHE A 23 7.72 4.75 0.40
N TRP A 24 8.58 5.03 -0.58
CA TRP A 24 8.26 5.68 -1.84
C TRP A 24 8.97 4.92 -2.97
N GLY A 25 8.21 4.48 -3.99
CA GLY A 25 8.68 3.63 -5.09
C GLY A 25 7.52 3.16 -5.98
N SER A 26 7.78 2.30 -6.96
CA SER A 26 6.75 1.78 -7.88
C SER A 26 6.95 0.29 -8.21
N PRO A 27 6.94 -0.61 -7.21
CA PRO A 27 7.07 -2.03 -7.48
C PRO A 27 5.79 -2.61 -8.09
N ASN A 28 5.90 -3.73 -8.80
CA ASN A 28 4.74 -4.43 -9.35
C ASN A 28 3.86 -5.01 -8.24
N TRP A 29 4.48 -5.64 -7.24
CA TRP A 29 3.81 -6.21 -6.08
C TRP A 29 4.38 -5.63 -4.79
N LEU A 30 3.47 -5.22 -3.90
CA LEU A 30 3.82 -4.61 -2.63
C LEU A 30 3.03 -5.26 -1.49
N LYS A 31 3.74 -5.76 -0.48
CA LYS A 31 3.15 -6.13 0.81
C LYS A 31 3.60 -5.15 1.89
N LEU A 32 2.65 -4.65 2.67
CA LEU A 32 2.87 -3.67 3.72
C LEU A 32 2.24 -4.07 5.03
N GLU A 33 2.94 -3.76 6.11
CA GLU A 33 2.48 -3.97 7.48
C GLU A 33 2.80 -2.75 8.35
N ASN A 34 1.81 -2.20 9.04
CA ASN A 34 1.98 -1.10 10.00
C ASN A 34 2.74 0.14 9.45
N THR A 35 2.37 0.58 8.25
CA THR A 35 3.18 1.51 7.44
C THR A 35 2.36 2.69 6.90
N ARG A 36 3.08 3.74 6.47
CA ARG A 36 2.51 4.84 5.66
C ARG A 36 3.30 4.98 4.38
N PHE A 37 2.62 5.02 3.24
CA PHE A 37 3.27 4.99 1.93
C PHE A 37 2.44 5.75 0.89
N GLY A 38 3.13 6.17 -0.18
CA GLY A 38 2.52 6.81 -1.35
C GLY A 38 3.05 6.18 -2.64
N VAL A 39 2.65 4.95 -2.93
CA VAL A 39 3.09 4.19 -4.11
C VAL A 39 1.92 3.59 -4.89
N SER A 40 2.00 3.52 -6.22
CA SER A 40 0.96 2.96 -7.08
C SER A 40 1.38 1.62 -7.70
N PRO A 41 1.43 0.52 -6.94
CA PRO A 41 1.77 -0.79 -7.46
C PRO A 41 0.61 -1.40 -8.26
N ASN A 42 0.90 -2.40 -9.10
CA ASN A 42 -0.16 -3.18 -9.75
C ASN A 42 -0.96 -3.98 -8.73
N TRP A 43 -0.27 -4.60 -7.77
CA TRP A 43 -0.89 -5.39 -6.71
C TRP A 43 -0.43 -4.91 -5.34
N LEU A 44 -1.39 -4.64 -4.46
CA LEU A 44 -1.14 -4.11 -3.13
C LEU A 44 -1.82 -4.98 -2.07
N LYS A 45 -1.02 -5.58 -1.17
CA LYS A 45 -1.51 -6.20 0.06
C LYS A 45 -1.11 -5.34 1.25
N VAL A 46 -2.09 -4.95 2.07
CA VAL A 46 -1.88 -4.11 3.24
C VAL A 46 -2.51 -4.74 4.47
N GLU A 47 -1.76 -4.71 5.56
CA GLU A 47 -2.18 -5.12 6.88
C GLU A 47 -1.89 -3.97 7.87
N ASN A 48 -2.95 -3.42 8.47
CA ASN A 48 -2.84 -2.33 9.44
C ASN A 48 -2.10 -1.07 8.97
N ALA A 49 -2.55 -0.37 7.92
CA ALA A 49 -1.84 0.81 7.41
C ALA A 49 -2.73 2.03 7.14
N ARG A 50 -2.10 3.17 6.80
CA ARG A 50 -2.80 4.33 6.23
C ARG A 50 -2.12 4.79 4.94
N PHE A 51 -2.90 4.94 3.88
CA PHE A 51 -2.39 5.28 2.55
C PHE A 51 -3.43 5.92 1.64
N GLY A 52 -2.97 6.62 0.61
CA GLY A 52 -3.80 7.21 -0.45
C GLY A 52 -3.15 6.97 -1.80
N VAL A 53 -3.38 5.81 -2.38
CA VAL A 53 -2.74 5.35 -3.63
C VAL A 53 -3.72 4.58 -4.52
N LEU A 54 -3.49 4.54 -5.83
CA LEU A 54 -4.39 3.87 -6.78
C LEU A 54 -3.72 2.60 -7.36
N PRO A 55 -3.80 1.45 -6.67
CA PRO A 55 -3.39 0.19 -7.28
C PRO A 55 -4.46 -0.36 -8.23
N ASN A 56 -4.07 -1.24 -9.16
CA ASN A 56 -5.04 -2.00 -9.96
C ASN A 56 -5.81 -3.00 -9.09
N TRP A 57 -5.09 -3.69 -8.20
CA TRP A 57 -5.64 -4.67 -7.27
C TRP A 57 -5.23 -4.35 -5.84
N LEU A 58 -6.22 -4.27 -4.95
CA LEU A 58 -6.03 -4.00 -3.53
C LEU A 58 -6.60 -5.11 -2.65
N LYS A 59 -5.78 -5.64 -1.75
CA LYS A 59 -6.22 -6.45 -0.62
C LYS A 59 -5.85 -5.76 0.69
N VAL A 60 -6.83 -5.49 1.53
CA VAL A 60 -6.63 -4.82 2.82
C VAL A 60 -7.24 -5.61 3.96
N GLU A 61 -6.48 -5.70 5.04
CA GLU A 61 -6.91 -6.18 6.35
C GLU A 61 -6.64 -5.05 7.37
N ASN A 62 -7.72 -4.46 7.90
CA ASN A 62 -7.68 -3.42 8.94
C ASN A 62 -6.92 -2.12 8.59
N ALA A 63 -7.33 -1.36 7.57
CA ALA A 63 -6.68 -0.08 7.22
C ALA A 63 -7.66 1.09 7.10
N ARG A 64 -7.11 2.32 7.10
CA ARG A 64 -7.84 3.53 6.68
C ARG A 64 -7.19 4.10 5.44
N PHE A 65 -7.93 4.21 4.35
CA PHE A 65 -7.41 4.69 3.08
C PHE A 65 -8.49 5.45 2.29
N GLY A 66 -8.06 6.33 1.40
CA GLY A 66 -8.91 6.99 0.41
C GLY A 66 -8.41 6.61 -0.97
N VAL A 67 -8.98 5.56 -1.56
CA VAL A 67 -8.51 4.99 -2.84
C VAL A 67 -9.67 4.45 -3.68
N SER A 68 -9.47 4.36 -4.99
CA SER A 68 -10.42 3.79 -5.96
C SER A 68 -9.72 2.77 -6.88
N PRO A 69 -9.46 1.54 -6.41
CA PRO A 69 -8.85 0.48 -7.24
C PRO A 69 -9.86 -0.09 -8.23
N ASN A 70 -9.36 -0.68 -9.34
CA ASN A 70 -10.21 -1.45 -10.26
C ASN A 70 -10.81 -2.69 -9.56
N TRP A 71 -10.04 -3.33 -8.68
CA TRP A 71 -10.50 -4.43 -7.86
C TRP A 71 -10.04 -4.29 -6.41
N SER A 72 -10.96 -4.49 -5.46
CA SER A 72 -10.67 -4.39 -4.02
C SER A 72 -11.30 -5.54 -3.23
N LYS A 73 -10.51 -6.16 -2.34
CA LYS A 73 -11.01 -7.00 -1.24
C LYS A 73 -10.60 -6.39 0.09
N VAL A 74 -11.58 -6.15 0.94
CA VAL A 74 -11.41 -5.28 2.11
C VAL A 74 -12.08 -5.90 3.32
N GLU A 75 -11.32 -6.11 4.39
CA GLU A 75 -11.82 -6.70 5.64
C GLU A 75 -11.56 -5.73 6.81
N ASN A 76 -12.63 -5.38 7.55
CA ASN A 76 -12.62 -4.43 8.67
C ASN A 76 -11.94 -3.07 8.39
N THR A 77 -12.49 -2.25 7.51
CA THR A 77 -11.88 -0.95 7.18
C THR A 77 -12.83 0.23 7.30
N ARG A 78 -12.24 1.42 7.47
CA ARG A 78 -12.95 2.69 7.29
C ARG A 78 -12.38 3.36 6.04
N ILE A 79 -13.16 3.31 4.96
CA ILE A 79 -12.84 3.99 3.71
C ILE A 79 -13.22 5.45 3.89
N GLY A 80 -12.23 6.34 3.87
CA GLY A 80 -12.49 7.77 3.76
C GLY A 80 -12.80 8.07 2.31
N ALA A 81 -14.06 7.95 1.90
CA ALA A 81 -14.48 8.51 0.62
C ALA A 81 -14.31 10.03 0.74
N SER A 82 -13.38 10.61 -0.04
CA SER A 82 -13.46 12.03 -0.32
C SER A 82 -14.66 12.17 -1.26
N PRO A 83 -15.76 12.85 -0.86
CA PRO A 83 -16.76 13.27 -1.82
C PRO A 83 -16.03 14.14 -2.84
N LYS A 84 -16.32 13.93 -4.13
CA LYS A 84 -15.86 14.85 -5.17
C LYS A 84 -16.27 16.27 -4.87
#